data_AF-A0A838WUV8-F1
#
_entry.id   AF-A0A838WUV8-F1
#
_cell.length_a   1.000
_cell.length_b   1.000
_cell.length_c   1.000
_cell.angle_alpha   90.00
_cell.angle_beta   90.00
_cell.angle_gamma   90.00
#
_symmetry.space_group_name_H-M   'P 1'
#
loop_
_entity.id
_entity.type
_entity.pdbx_description
1 polymer ?
#
loop_
_entity_poly.entity_id
_entity_poly.type
_entity_poly.pdbx_seq_one_letter_code
_entity_poly.pdbx_strand_id
1 'polypeptide(L)'
;MNSEVPPQYEEDFYGWIQWQLRAISQRQVSQLDWENLQTELEGLGRQEYRELVSRLTVLLGHLLKWEYQPENRCRSWFLTIREQRRAI
;
A
#
# COMPACT_ATOMS: atom_id res chain seq x y z
N MET A 1 24.89 -4.45 -27.80
CA MET A 1 23.72 -3.71 -27.29
C MET A 1 22.91 -4.71 -26.50
N ASN A 2 23.04 -4.71 -25.17
CA ASN A 2 22.23 -5.60 -24.34
C ASN A 2 20.84 -4.97 -24.26
N SER A 3 19.87 -5.59 -24.92
CA SER A 3 18.47 -5.30 -24.72
C SER A 3 18.12 -5.74 -23.29
N GLU A 4 18.20 -4.83 -22.33
CA GLU A 4 17.68 -5.08 -20.97
C GLU A 4 16.17 -5.31 -21.11
N VAL A 5 15.74 -6.55 -20.89
CA VAL A 5 14.33 -6.90 -20.86
C VAL A 5 13.73 -6.27 -19.60
N PRO A 6 12.67 -5.45 -19.69
CA PRO A 6 12.03 -4.88 -18.52
C PRO A 6 11.56 -5.98 -17.57
N PRO A 7 11.74 -5.83 -16.24
CA PRO A 7 11.17 -6.75 -15.26
C PRO A 7 9.66 -6.81 -15.42
N GLN A 8 9.07 -8.00 -15.28
CA GLN A 8 7.62 -8.15 -15.35
C GLN A 8 6.96 -7.56 -14.10
N TYR A 9 5.90 -6.79 -14.31
CA TYR A 9 5.10 -6.16 -13.26
C TYR A 9 4.65 -7.16 -12.18
N GLU A 10 4.19 -8.34 -12.58
CA GLU A 10 3.66 -9.37 -11.67
C GLU A 10 4.74 -10.13 -10.88
N GLU A 11 5.97 -10.21 -11.40
CA GLU A 11 7.04 -11.03 -10.84
C GLU A 11 8.04 -10.21 -10.01
N ASP A 12 8.29 -8.96 -10.42
CA ASP A 12 9.19 -8.04 -9.75
C ASP A 12 8.70 -6.59 -9.88
N PHE A 13 7.69 -6.27 -9.07
CA PHE A 13 7.10 -4.93 -9.02
C PHE A 13 8.14 -3.83 -8.73
N TYR A 14 9.10 -4.09 -7.82
CA TYR A 14 10.11 -3.10 -7.47
C TYR A 14 11.09 -2.85 -8.63
N GLY A 15 11.57 -3.92 -9.28
CA GLY A 15 12.38 -3.81 -10.48
C GLY A 15 11.65 -3.11 -11.62
N TRP A 16 10.37 -3.43 -11.82
CA TRP A 16 9.51 -2.77 -12.81
C TRP A 16 9.41 -1.27 -12.54
N ILE A 17 9.10 -0.84 -11.31
CA ILE A 17 9.05 0.59 -10.93
C ILE A 17 10.38 1.29 -11.20
N GLN A 18 11.52 0.71 -10.81
CA GLN A 18 12.84 1.31 -11.04
C GLN A 18 13.14 1.49 -12.52
N TRP A 19 12.72 0.53 -13.35
CA TRP A 19 12.87 0.61 -14.80
C TRP A 19 11.98 1.70 -15.41
N GLN A 20 10.71 1.81 -14.98
CA GLN A 20 9.81 2.89 -15.42
C GLN A 20 10.36 4.28 -15.03
N LEU A 21 10.87 4.45 -13.80
CA LEU A 21 11.49 5.70 -13.34
C LEU A 21 12.71 6.08 -14.17
N ARG A 22 13.54 5.09 -14.54
CA ARG A 22 14.68 5.29 -15.45
C ARG A 22 14.21 5.78 -16.81
N ALA A 23 13.21 5.14 -17.41
CA ALA A 23 12.63 5.56 -18.70
C ALA A 23 12.07 6.99 -18.64
N ILE A 24 11.37 7.36 -17.56
CA ILE A 24 10.87 8.74 -17.33
C ILE A 24 12.04 9.73 -17.25
N SER A 25 13.07 9.46 -16.45
CA SER A 25 14.23 10.35 -16.29
C SER A 25 14.98 10.59 -17.60
N GLN A 26 15.03 9.57 -18.46
CA GLN A 26 15.67 9.63 -19.77
C GLN A 26 14.73 10.12 -20.88
N ARG A 27 13.48 10.48 -20.54
CA ARG A 27 12.41 10.90 -21.46
C ARG A 27 12.13 9.88 -22.57
N GLN A 28 12.35 8.59 -22.29
CA GLN A 28 12.13 7.49 -23.22
C GLN A 28 10.69 6.99 -23.12
N VAL A 29 9.77 7.80 -23.65
CA VAL A 29 8.31 7.59 -23.58
C VAL A 29 7.88 6.24 -24.19
N SER A 30 8.61 5.76 -25.21
CA SER A 30 8.32 4.49 -25.89
C SER A 30 8.61 3.25 -25.04
N GLN A 31 9.35 3.41 -23.95
CA GLN A 31 9.65 2.32 -23.02
C GLN A 31 8.60 2.22 -21.91
N LEU A 32 7.78 3.24 -21.70
CA LEU A 32 6.82 3.20 -20.60
C LEU A 32 5.74 2.14 -20.79
N ASP A 33 5.48 1.39 -19.73
CA ASP A 33 4.43 0.39 -19.65
C ASP A 33 3.11 1.06 -19.23
N TRP A 34 2.43 1.64 -20.22
CA TRP A 34 1.26 2.50 -20.02
C TRP A 34 0.07 1.80 -19.35
N GLU A 35 -0.13 0.51 -19.63
CA GLU A 35 -1.27 -0.26 -19.12
C GLU A 35 -1.13 -0.50 -17.61
N ASN A 36 0.05 -0.94 -17.18
CA ASN A 36 0.34 -1.14 -15.76
C ASN A 36 0.48 0.21 -15.02
N LEU A 37 1.05 1.24 -15.65
CA LEU A 37 1.08 2.60 -15.07
C LEU A 37 -0.31 3.20 -14.87
N GLN A 38 -1.23 3.02 -15.82
CA GLN A 38 -2.62 3.45 -15.65
C GLN A 38 -3.29 2.69 -14.51
N THR A 39 -3.10 1.37 -14.44
CA THR A 39 -3.64 0.53 -13.38
C THR A 39 -3.15 0.98 -12.00
N GLU A 40 -1.85 1.26 -11.87
CA GLU A 40 -1.27 1.80 -10.64
C GLU A 40 -1.81 3.19 -10.31
N LEU A 41 -1.89 4.11 -11.27
CA LEU A 41 -2.45 5.44 -11.04
C LEU A 41 -3.92 5.41 -10.60
N GLU A 42 -4.72 4.50 -11.16
CA GLU A 42 -6.10 4.26 -10.72
C GLU A 42 -6.18 3.49 -9.39
N GLY A 43 -5.16 2.67 -9.10
CA GLY A 43 -5.03 1.85 -7.91
C GLY A 43 -4.55 2.60 -6.68
N LEU A 44 -3.71 3.63 -6.85
CA LEU A 44 -3.10 4.41 -5.76
C LEU A 44 -4.15 5.04 -4.84
N GLY A 45 -5.29 5.49 -5.36
CA GLY A 45 -6.40 5.96 -4.53
C GLY A 45 -7.21 4.83 -3.85
N ARG A 46 -7.28 3.65 -4.48
CA ARG A 46 -8.03 2.49 -3.95
C ARG A 46 -7.27 1.75 -2.87
N GLN A 47 -5.95 1.65 -2.97
CA GLN A 47 -5.12 0.97 -1.98
C GLN A 47 -5.06 1.76 -0.68
N GLU A 48 -4.78 3.06 -0.74
CA GLU A 48 -4.80 3.93 0.44
C GLU A 48 -6.20 3.94 1.11
N TYR A 49 -7.27 3.99 0.31
CA TYR A 49 -8.64 3.91 0.82
C TYR A 49 -8.94 2.56 1.50
N ARG A 50 -8.55 1.43 0.88
CA ARG A 50 -8.72 0.10 1.47
C ARG A 50 -7.91 -0.07 2.75
N GLU A 51 -6.69 0.44 2.78
CA GLU A 51 -5.83 0.43 3.96
C GLU A 51 -6.45 1.27 5.09
N LEU A 52 -6.91 2.48 4.78
CA LEU A 52 -7.62 3.34 5.73
C LEU A 52 -8.87 2.65 6.30
N VAL A 53 -9.70 2.06 5.45
CA VAL A 53 -10.90 1.31 5.87
C VAL A 53 -10.54 0.12 6.75
N SER A 54 -9.50 -0.64 6.41
CA SER A 54 -9.01 -1.77 7.20
C SER A 54 -8.54 -1.31 8.59
N ARG A 55 -7.71 -0.25 8.65
CA ARG A 55 -7.19 0.33 9.89
C ARG A 55 -8.31 0.85 10.78
N LEU A 56 -9.27 1.58 10.21
CA LEU A 56 -10.45 2.07 10.92
C LEU A 56 -11.32 0.92 11.46
N THR A 57 -11.50 -0.15 10.68
CA THR A 57 -12.27 -1.33 11.10
C THR A 57 -11.63 -1.98 12.33
N VAL A 58 -10.31 -2.18 12.30
CA VAL A 58 -9.56 -2.75 13.43
C VAL A 58 -9.61 -1.82 14.66
N LEU A 59 -9.43 -0.52 14.44
CA LEU A 59 -9.47 0.49 15.51
C LEU A 59 -10.84 0.53 16.20
N LEU A 60 -11.92 0.65 15.43
CA LEU A 60 -13.29 0.67 15.96
C LEU A 60 -13.63 -0.62 16.69
N GLY A 61 -13.26 -1.78 16.13
CA GLY A 61 -13.44 -3.07 16.80
C GLY A 61 -12.74 -3.15 18.15
N HIS A 62 -11.51 -2.64 18.27
CA HIS A 62 -10.78 -2.63 19.54
C HIS A 62 -11.31 -1.57 20.51
N LEU A 63 -11.77 -0.42 20.05
CA LEU A 63 -12.40 0.59 20.91
C LEU A 63 -13.73 0.09 21.50
N LEU A 64 -14.55 -0.61 20.71
CA LEU A 64 -15.77 -1.24 21.21
C LEU A 64 -15.47 -2.33 22.23
N LYS A 65 -14.49 -3.20 21.96
CA LYS A 65 -14.03 -4.18 22.95
C LYS A 65 -13.53 -3.49 24.23
N TRP A 66 -12.81 -2.38 24.09
CA TRP A 66 -12.30 -1.62 25.22
C TRP A 66 -13.42 -1.03 26.08
N GLU A 67 -14.45 -0.47 25.46
CA GLU A 67 -15.59 0.14 26.18
C GLU A 67 -16.47 -0.92 26.85
N TYR A 68 -16.84 -1.96 26.11
CA TYR A 68 -17.86 -2.92 26.55
C TYR A 68 -17.31 -4.19 27.20
N GLN A 69 -15.98 -4.41 27.20
CA GLN A 69 -15.34 -5.55 27.87
C GLN A 69 -14.21 -5.09 28.79
N PRO A 70 -14.51 -4.31 29.86
CA PRO A 70 -13.50 -3.77 30.76
C PRO A 70 -12.66 -4.86 31.45
N GLU A 71 -13.27 -6.00 31.74
CA GLU A 71 -12.64 -7.19 32.35
C GLU A 71 -11.52 -7.79 31.48
N ASN A 72 -11.62 -7.63 30.15
CA ASN A 72 -10.69 -8.20 29.17
C ASN A 72 -9.64 -7.20 28.67
N ARG A 73 -9.62 -5.99 29.23
CA ARG A 73 -8.64 -4.96 28.86
C ARG A 73 -7.24 -5.46 29.14
N CYS A 74 -6.42 -5.48 28.11
CA CYS A 74 -5.04 -5.91 28.20
C CYS A 74 -4.11 -4.96 27.43
N ARG A 75 -2.83 -5.01 27.78
CA ARG A 75 -1.79 -4.16 27.18
C ARG A 75 -1.72 -4.32 25.66
N SER A 76 -1.93 -5.51 25.14
CA SER A 76 -1.92 -5.76 23.69
C SER A 76 -3.04 -5.00 22.96
N TRP A 77 -4.26 -4.96 23.49
CA TRP A 77 -5.36 -4.22 22.89
C TRP A 77 -5.11 -2.71 22.89
N PHE A 78 -4.57 -2.19 23.99
CA PHE A 78 -4.17 -0.78 24.06
C PHE A 78 -3.10 -0.43 23.03
N LEU A 79 -2.10 -1.30 22.86
CA LEU A 79 -1.05 -1.12 21.86
C LEU A 79 -1.61 -1.16 20.43
N THR A 80 -2.54 -2.08 20.13
CA THR A 80 -3.23 -2.12 18.84
C THR A 80 -4.00 -0.82 18.56
N ILE A 81 -4.76 -0.31 19.54
CA ILE A 81 -5.47 0.97 19.40
C ILE A 81 -4.49 2.12 19.11
N ARG A 82 -3.37 2.18 19.85
CA ARG A 82 -2.36 3.22 19.67
C ARG A 82 -1.68 3.14 18.31
N GLU A 83 -1.35 1.93 17.86
CA GLU A 83 -0.70 1.70 16.57
C GLU A 83 -1.62 2.07 15.41
N GLN A 84 -2.87 1.59 15.42
CA GLN A 84 -3.84 1.92 14.37
C GLN A 84 -4.13 3.43 14.31
N ARG A 85 -4.12 4.15 15.44
CA ARG A 85 -4.26 5.61 15.47
C ARG A 85 -3.05 6.37 14.94
N ARG A 86 -1.84 5.81 15.03
CA ARG A 86 -0.61 6.45 14.57
C ARG A 86 -0.39 6.27 13.06
N ALA A 87 -0.91 5.17 12.51
CA ALA A 87 -0.78 4.80 11.11
C ALA A 87 -1.97 5.26 10.24
N ILE A 88 -2.88 6.06 10.80
CA ILE A 88 -3.87 6.90 10.10
C ILE A 88 -3.31 8.31 10.10
#